data_AF-A0A1W1YCE6-F1
#
_entry.id   AF-A0A1W1YCE6-F1
#
_cell.length_a   1.000
_cell.length_b   1.000
_cell.length_c   1.000
_cell.angle_alpha   90.00
_cell.angle_beta   90.00
_cell.angle_gamma   90.00
#
_symmetry.space_group_name_H-M   'P 1'
#
loop_
_entity.id
_entity.type
_entity.pdbx_description
1 polymer ?
#
loop_
_entity_poly.entity_id
_entity_poly.type
_entity_poly.pdbx_seq_one_letter_code
_entity_poly.pdbx_strand_id
1 'polypeptide(L)'
;MAVFDDHEQEALDNLYEAILTLKTPEELHSFFSDLMSYNEMCSMLHRWQILLLIDQGKSYEEIIKELAPPANSEDSQSSDKGKRDTRKGKGRNSTKVSSTTISRVKTCYNNEHGGYRTALNRLKNERPEEN
;
A
#
# COMPACT_ATOMS: atom_id res chain seq x y z
N MET A 1 4.52 -19.71 7.76
CA MET A 1 3.87 -19.48 6.46
C MET A 1 2.42 -19.90 6.64
N ALA A 2 1.44 -19.12 6.16
CA ALA A 2 0.05 -19.53 6.28
C ALA A 2 -0.12 -20.88 5.55
N VAL A 3 -0.79 -21.82 6.19
CA VAL A 3 -1.11 -23.12 5.58
C VAL A 3 -2.57 -22.99 5.17
N PHE A 4 -2.79 -22.89 3.87
CA PHE A 4 -4.12 -22.96 3.27
C PHE A 4 -4.52 -24.43 3.10
N ASP A 5 -5.80 -24.74 3.18
CA ASP A 5 -6.31 -26.04 2.72
C ASP A 5 -6.35 -26.12 1.19
N ASP A 6 -6.61 -27.32 0.65
CA ASP A 6 -6.59 -27.55 -0.80
C ASP A 6 -7.59 -26.65 -1.56
N HIS A 7 -8.77 -26.39 -0.96
CA HIS A 7 -9.80 -25.55 -1.58
C HIS A 7 -9.44 -24.06 -1.51
N GLU A 8 -8.89 -23.60 -0.38
CA GLU A 8 -8.34 -22.25 -0.24
C GLU A 8 -7.20 -22.00 -1.23
N GLN A 9 -6.33 -22.98 -1.46
CA GLN A 9 -5.25 -22.89 -2.43
C GLN A 9 -5.78 -22.80 -3.86
N GLU A 10 -6.78 -23.61 -4.23
CA GLU A 10 -7.41 -23.54 -5.55
C GLU A 10 -8.10 -22.17 -5.80
N ALA A 11 -8.77 -21.64 -4.78
CA ALA A 11 -9.36 -20.29 -4.86
C ALA A 11 -8.29 -19.20 -4.99
N LEU A 12 -7.16 -19.36 -4.31
CA LEU A 12 -6.03 -18.44 -4.39
C LEU A 12 -5.37 -18.46 -5.78
N ASP A 13 -5.20 -19.65 -6.36
CA ASP A 13 -4.65 -19.81 -7.71
C ASP A 13 -5.56 -19.17 -8.76
N ASN A 14 -6.89 -19.36 -8.65
CA ASN A 14 -7.87 -18.67 -9.51
C ASN A 14 -7.77 -17.14 -9.39
N LEU A 15 -7.57 -16.61 -8.18
CA LEU A 15 -7.37 -15.18 -7.97
C LEU A 15 -6.08 -14.69 -8.67
N TYR A 16 -4.99 -15.45 -8.59
CA TYR A 16 -3.74 -15.11 -9.28
C TYR A 16 -3.90 -15.12 -10.80
N GLU A 17 -4.56 -16.14 -11.34
CA GLU A 17 -4.84 -16.23 -12.78
C GLU A 17 -5.67 -15.03 -13.23
N ALA A 18 -6.73 -14.67 -12.50
CA ALA A 18 -7.55 -13.50 -12.80
C ALA A 18 -6.71 -12.21 -12.85
N ILE A 19 -5.86 -11.96 -11.84
CA ILE A 19 -4.99 -10.78 -11.79
C ILE A 19 -4.01 -10.74 -12.99
N LEU A 20 -3.48 -11.89 -13.41
CA LEU A 20 -2.55 -11.99 -14.54
C LEU A 20 -3.22 -11.72 -15.90
N THR A 21 -4.55 -11.82 -16.00
CA THR A 21 -5.28 -11.48 -17.23
C THR A 21 -5.33 -9.97 -17.49
N LEU A 22 -5.29 -9.15 -16.45
CA LEU A 22 -5.42 -7.68 -16.53
C LEU A 22 -4.19 -7.06 -17.21
N LYS A 23 -4.41 -6.10 -18.10
CA LYS A 23 -3.36 -5.51 -18.95
C LYS A 23 -3.16 -4.02 -18.75
N THR A 24 -4.16 -3.30 -18.26
CA THR A 24 -4.06 -1.83 -18.10
C THR A 24 -4.20 -1.37 -16.65
N PRO A 25 -3.66 -0.19 -16.31
CA PRO A 25 -3.86 0.41 -14.98
C PRO A 25 -5.34 0.63 -14.64
N GLU A 26 -6.19 0.94 -15.62
CA GLU A 26 -7.62 1.16 -15.41
C GLU A 26 -8.32 -0.14 -15.02
N GLU A 27 -8.03 -1.26 -15.70
CA GLU A 27 -8.55 -2.58 -15.35
C GLU A 27 -8.13 -2.99 -13.94
N LEU A 28 -6.84 -2.81 -13.61
CA LEU A 28 -6.32 -3.09 -12.27
C LEU A 28 -7.00 -2.22 -11.21
N HIS A 29 -7.18 -0.92 -11.46
CA HIS A 29 -7.85 -0.02 -10.53
C HIS A 29 -9.30 -0.44 -10.27
N SER A 30 -10.07 -0.71 -11.33
CA SER A 30 -11.45 -1.18 -11.19
C SER A 30 -11.51 -2.49 -10.40
N PHE A 31 -10.68 -3.48 -10.75
CA PHE A 31 -10.62 -4.76 -10.05
C PHE A 31 -10.31 -4.61 -8.56
N PHE A 32 -9.26 -3.86 -8.20
CA PHE A 32 -8.90 -3.67 -6.78
C PHE A 32 -9.94 -2.84 -6.02
N SER A 33 -10.62 -1.90 -6.68
CA SER A 33 -11.69 -1.12 -6.04
C SER A 33 -12.93 -1.95 -5.69
N ASP A 34 -13.18 -3.03 -6.43
CA ASP A 34 -14.22 -4.02 -6.12
C ASP A 34 -13.76 -5.03 -5.07
N LEU A 35 -12.50 -5.48 -5.16
CA LEU A 35 -11.94 -6.53 -4.30
C LEU A 35 -11.70 -6.07 -2.86
N MET A 36 -11.30 -4.82 -2.65
CA MET A 36 -10.88 -4.35 -1.34
C MET A 36 -11.35 -2.95 -1.01
N SER A 37 -11.46 -2.67 0.28
CA SER A 37 -11.78 -1.32 0.75
C SER A 37 -10.65 -0.34 0.44
N TYR A 38 -11.01 0.94 0.35
CA TYR A 38 -10.05 2.02 0.17
C TYR A 38 -8.88 1.98 1.19
N ASN A 39 -9.17 1.65 2.45
CA ASN A 39 -8.14 1.59 3.50
C ASN A 39 -7.15 0.44 3.29
N GLU A 40 -7.61 -0.70 2.74
CA GLU A 40 -6.75 -1.83 2.42
C GLU A 40 -5.87 -1.50 1.21
N MET A 41 -6.43 -0.85 0.18
CA MET A 41 -5.68 -0.36 -0.97
C MET A 41 -4.60 0.65 -0.54
N CYS A 42 -4.95 1.63 0.31
CA CYS A 42 -3.98 2.56 0.90
C CYS A 42 -2.90 1.84 1.72
N SER A 43 -3.28 0.78 2.46
CA SER A 43 -2.32 -0.01 3.22
C SER A 43 -1.33 -0.76 2.31
N MET A 44 -1.79 -1.26 1.16
CA MET A 44 -0.91 -1.83 0.13
C MET A 44 0.02 -0.78 -0.47
N LEU A 45 -0.52 0.39 -0.84
CA LEU A 45 0.26 1.50 -1.36
C LEU A 45 1.35 1.94 -0.39
N HIS A 46 1.03 2.12 0.89
CA HIS A 46 2.02 2.51 1.90
C HIS A 46 3.14 1.46 2.01
N ARG A 47 2.83 0.16 1.95
CA ARG A 47 3.89 -0.88 1.95
C ARG A 47 4.81 -0.76 0.74
N TRP A 48 4.24 -0.47 -0.43
CA TRP A 48 5.02 -0.22 -1.64
C TRP A 48 5.89 1.04 -1.53
N GLN A 49 5.36 2.14 -0.99
CA GLN A 49 6.14 3.37 -0.77
C GLN A 49 7.29 3.15 0.22
N ILE A 50 7.03 2.47 1.34
CA ILE A 50 8.07 2.07 2.30
C ILE A 50 9.17 1.27 1.60
N LEU A 51 8.80 0.32 0.75
CA LEU A 51 9.74 -0.49 0.00
C LEU A 51 10.66 0.38 -0.87
N LEU A 52 10.11 1.33 -1.63
CA LEU A 52 10.89 2.24 -2.48
C LEU A 52 11.88 3.07 -1.66
N LEU A 53 11.46 3.58 -0.50
CA LEU A 53 12.32 4.38 0.38
C LEU A 53 13.42 3.53 1.03
N ILE A 54 13.12 2.29 1.40
CA ILE A 54 14.13 1.33 1.86
C ILE A 54 15.16 1.06 0.77
N ASP A 55 14.73 0.90 -0.48
CA ASP A 55 15.61 0.67 -1.64
C ASP A 55 16.51 1.88 -1.91
N GLN A 56 16.06 3.09 -1.59
CA GLN A 56 16.85 4.34 -1.61
C GLN A 56 17.81 4.49 -0.41
N GLY A 57 17.84 3.53 0.53
CA GLY A 57 18.72 3.59 1.70
C GLY A 57 18.24 4.49 2.85
N LYS A 58 16.97 4.91 2.83
CA LYS A 58 16.39 5.77 3.88
C LYS A 58 16.30 5.05 5.22
N SER A 59 16.55 5.79 6.29
CA SER A 59 16.33 5.35 7.68
C SER A 59 14.84 5.28 8.02
N TYR A 60 14.51 4.61 9.12
CA TYR A 60 13.10 4.46 9.55
C TYR A 60 12.46 5.82 9.92
N GLU A 61 13.25 6.74 10.48
CA GLU A 61 12.78 8.08 10.84
C GLU A 61 12.44 8.90 9.60
N GLU A 62 13.28 8.84 8.57
CA GLU A 62 13.02 9.48 7.29
C GLU A 62 11.78 8.91 6.61
N ILE A 63 11.63 7.58 6.58
CA ILE A 63 10.45 6.92 6.01
C ILE A 63 9.17 7.39 6.70
N ILE A 64 9.16 7.45 8.04
CA ILE A 64 7.99 7.92 8.80
C ILE A 64 7.68 9.38 8.47
N LYS A 65 8.71 10.22 8.36
CA LYS A 65 8.57 11.64 8.06
C LYS A 65 8.02 11.85 6.65
N GLU A 66 8.50 11.11 5.66
CA GLU A 66 8.08 11.25 4.26
C GLU A 66 6.65 10.72 4.02
N LEU A 67 6.23 9.70 4.77
CA LEU A 67 4.88 9.13 4.69
C LEU A 67 3.91 9.72 5.72
N ALA A 68 4.32 10.77 6.43
CA ALA A 68 3.44 11.47 7.35
C ALA A 68 2.35 12.21 6.54
N PRO A 69 1.09 12.24 7.02
CA PRO A 69 0.08 13.11 6.44
C PRO A 69 0.59 14.56 6.43
N PRO A 70 0.29 15.35 5.38
CA PRO A 70 0.71 16.74 5.34
C PRO A 70 0.18 17.49 6.57
N ALA A 71 1.06 18.26 7.22
CA ALA A 71 0.78 18.94 8.49
C ALA A 71 -0.35 19.99 8.41
N ASN A 72 -0.88 20.28 7.21
CA ASN A 72 -1.93 21.25 6.97
C ASN A 72 -3.18 20.58 6.37
N SER A 73 -3.84 19.73 7.17
CA SER A 73 -5.30 19.61 7.12
C SER A 73 -5.84 20.14 8.45
N GLU A 74 -5.57 21.41 8.72
CA GLU A 74 -6.37 22.16 9.67
C GLU A 74 -7.76 22.28 9.05
N ASP A 75 -8.76 21.63 9.66
CA ASP A 75 -10.17 21.88 9.41
C ASP A 75 -10.48 23.37 9.73
N SER A 76 -10.22 24.25 8.78
CA SER A 76 -10.54 25.67 8.86
C SER A 76 -11.93 25.92 8.30
N GLN A 77 -12.92 26.00 9.21
CA GLN A 77 -14.10 26.90 9.27
C GLN A 77 -15.20 26.22 10.12
N SER A 78 -15.20 26.46 11.44
CA SER A 78 -15.95 27.49 12.18
C SER A 78 -17.44 27.19 12.42
N SER A 79 -17.78 27.10 13.71
CA SER A 79 -19.02 27.60 14.34
C SER A 79 -20.37 27.33 13.68
N ASP A 80 -21.16 26.40 14.21
CA ASP A 80 -22.56 26.67 14.58
C ASP A 80 -23.12 25.63 15.57
N LYS A 81 -23.92 26.10 16.52
CA LYS A 81 -24.65 25.28 17.52
C LYS A 81 -25.76 24.50 16.80
N GLY A 82 -25.55 23.21 16.55
CA GLY A 82 -26.59 22.35 16.00
C GLY A 82 -26.44 20.90 16.41
N LYS A 83 -27.24 20.46 17.38
CA LYS A 83 -27.40 19.06 17.81
C LYS A 83 -27.86 18.19 16.63
N ARG A 84 -26.94 17.49 15.94
CA ARG A 84 -27.26 16.37 15.05
C ARG A 84 -26.16 15.30 15.13
N ASP A 85 -26.61 14.12 15.51
CA ASP A 85 -25.88 12.86 15.50
C ASP A 85 -25.31 12.62 14.09
N THR A 86 -24.00 12.82 13.95
CA THR A 86 -23.27 12.61 12.70
C THR A 86 -22.20 11.58 13.00
N ARG A 87 -22.33 10.41 12.34
CA ARG A 87 -21.28 9.40 12.29
C ARG A 87 -20.02 10.10 11.81
N LYS A 88 -19.09 10.34 12.74
CA LYS A 88 -17.82 11.01 12.50
C LYS A 88 -16.98 10.11 11.59
N GLY A 89 -17.10 10.30 10.29
CA GLY A 89 -16.28 9.64 9.28
C GLY A 89 -14.81 9.95 9.59
N LYS A 90 -14.03 8.90 9.88
CA LYS A 90 -12.58 9.00 10.07
C LYS A 90 -11.98 9.60 8.79
N GLY A 91 -11.26 10.71 8.92
CA GLY A 91 -10.69 11.47 7.80
C GLY A 91 -9.93 10.59 6.81
N ARG A 92 -10.19 10.82 5.52
CA ARG A 92 -9.92 9.92 4.40
C ARG A 92 -8.43 9.58 4.19
N ASN A 93 -7.47 10.34 4.71
CA ASN A 93 -6.03 10.15 4.42
C ASN A 93 -5.11 10.09 5.68
N SER A 94 -5.61 9.65 6.83
CA SER A 94 -4.88 9.81 8.12
C SER A 94 -4.10 8.58 8.60
N THR A 95 -3.94 7.52 7.81
CA THR A 95 -3.32 6.28 8.30
C THR A 95 -1.80 6.43 8.41
N LYS A 96 -1.35 6.83 9.60
CA LYS A 96 0.07 6.86 9.98
C LYS A 96 0.70 5.48 9.78
N VAL A 97 1.82 5.42 9.07
CA VAL A 97 2.63 4.22 8.94
C VAL A 97 3.31 3.91 10.28
N SER A 98 3.19 2.66 10.76
CA SER A 98 3.85 2.21 11.99
C SER A 98 5.28 1.72 11.73
N SER A 99 6.16 1.85 12.72
CA SER A 99 7.50 1.25 12.68
C SER A 99 7.45 -0.27 12.51
N THR A 100 6.42 -0.93 13.04
CA THR A 100 6.15 -2.36 12.84
C THR A 100 5.89 -2.68 11.37
N THR A 101 5.15 -1.83 10.65
CA THR A 101 4.92 -1.99 9.21
C THR A 101 6.23 -1.89 8.44
N ILE A 102 7.06 -0.89 8.75
CA ILE A 102 8.38 -0.69 8.10
C ILE A 102 9.26 -1.92 8.34
N SER A 103 9.32 -2.40 9.58
CA SER A 103 10.09 -3.59 9.96
C SER A 103 9.64 -4.83 9.16
N ARG A 104 8.33 -5.08 9.05
CA ARG A 104 7.80 -6.21 8.26
C ARG A 104 8.17 -6.09 6.78
N VAL A 105 8.01 -4.91 6.19
CA VAL A 105 8.40 -4.68 4.78
C VAL A 105 9.89 -4.90 4.59
N LYS A 106 10.73 -4.38 5.49
CA LYS A 106 12.19 -4.56 5.45
C LYS A 106 12.58 -6.05 5.50
N THR A 107 11.98 -6.81 6.40
CA THR A 107 12.22 -8.27 6.50
C THR A 107 11.87 -8.98 5.19
N CYS A 108 10.72 -8.66 4.57
CA CYS A 108 10.35 -9.23 3.27
C CYS A 108 11.28 -8.78 2.13
N TYR A 109 11.75 -7.53 2.13
CA TYR A 109 12.67 -7.00 1.11
C TYR A 109 14.08 -7.60 1.19
N ASN A 110 14.51 -8.01 2.39
CA ASN A 110 15.79 -8.70 2.58
C ASN A 110 15.79 -10.13 1.98
N ASN A 111 14.63 -10.69 1.64
CA ASN A 111 14.58 -11.94 0.88
C ASN A 111 14.97 -11.67 -0.58
N GLU A 112 16.18 -12.11 -0.96
CA GLU A 112 16.75 -11.92 -2.30
C GLU A 112 15.88 -12.47 -3.43
N HIS A 113 15.20 -13.59 -3.18
CA HIS A 113 14.32 -14.25 -4.14
C HIS A 113 12.84 -13.90 -3.90
N GLY A 114 12.57 -12.86 -3.11
CA GLY A 114 11.22 -12.44 -2.74
C GLY A 114 10.52 -11.63 -3.84
N GLY A 115 9.19 -11.60 -3.79
CA GLY A 115 8.36 -10.89 -4.77
C GLY A 115 8.68 -9.40 -4.92
N TYR A 116 9.07 -8.72 -3.83
CA TYR A 116 9.47 -7.31 -3.90
C TYR A 116 10.70 -7.08 -4.77
N ARG A 117 11.73 -7.93 -4.66
CA ARG A 117 12.94 -7.83 -5.49
C ARG A 117 12.62 -8.09 -6.96
N THR A 118 11.83 -9.13 -7.23
CA THR A 118 11.36 -9.44 -8.58
C THR A 118 10.63 -8.27 -9.23
N ALA A 119 9.68 -7.65 -8.52
CA ALA A 119 8.92 -6.52 -9.04
C ALA A 119 9.80 -5.28 -9.27
N LEU A 120 10.65 -4.91 -8.31
CA LEU A 120 11.54 -3.74 -8.45
C LEU A 120 12.53 -3.91 -9.59
N ASN A 121 13.15 -5.09 -9.73
CA ASN A 121 14.11 -5.35 -10.78
C ASN A 121 13.47 -5.23 -12.17
N ARG A 122 12.25 -5.75 -12.35
CA ARG A 122 11.50 -5.59 -13.60
C ARG A 122 11.24 -4.11 -13.92
N LEU A 123 10.77 -3.34 -12.93
CA LEU A 123 10.51 -1.89 -13.10
C LEU A 123 11.76 -1.06 -13.41
N LYS A 124 12.92 -1.44 -12.86
CA LYS A 124 14.21 -0.79 -13.17
C LYS A 124 14.72 -1.16 -14.56
N ASN A 125 14.51 -2.41 -14.99
CA ASN A 125 14.93 -2.86 -16.31
C ASN A 125 14.07 -2.26 -17.44
N GLU A 126 12.79 -1.97 -17.18
CA GLU A 126 11.87 -1.33 -18.14
C GLU A 126 12.05 0.19 -18.25
N ARG A 127 12.64 0.82 -17.23
CA ARG A 127 13.01 2.24 -17.21
C ARG A 127 14.53 2.34 -17.11
N PRO A 128 15.29 2.10 -18.20
CA PRO A 128 16.73 2.31 -18.16
C PRO A 128 16.99 3.75 -17.72
N GLU A 129 17.74 3.89 -16.62
CA GLU A 129 18.22 5.18 -16.12
C GLU A 129 18.81 5.95 -17.31
N GLU A 130 18.24 7.12 -17.62
CA GLU A 130 18.86 8.05 -18.57
C GLU A 130 20.24 8.44 -18.00
N ASN A 131 21.30 7.90 -18.59
CA ASN A 131 22.69 8.29 -18.33
C ASN A 131 22.95 9.71 -18.84
#